data_AF-A0A961YL73-F1
#
_entry.id   AF-A0A961YL73-F1
#
_cell.length_a   1.000
_cell.length_b   1.000
_cell.length_c   1.000
_cell.angle_alpha   90.00
_cell.angle_beta   90.00
_cell.angle_gamma   90.00
#
_symmetry.space_group_name_H-M   'P 1'
#
loop_
_entity.id
_entity.type
_entity.pdbx_description
1 polymer ?
#
loop_
_entity_poly.entity_id
_entity_poly.type
_entity_poly.pdbx_seq_one_letter_code
_entity_poly.pdbx_strand_id
1 'polypeptide(L)'
;TYPLPEAQLDRFLLQIDVHYPDRDAERRMLFETTGANDTVAEQVLDGAGVQSIQRLVRGMPVGESVVEAILNLVRSARPGAGDAKLDDMIAWGPGPRASQSLMLAVRARALIDGRYAPSLDDVIELAEPVLKHRMALSFAARADGVTVSEIIAELKAKIG
;
A
#
# COMPACT_ATOMS: atom_id res chain seq x y z
N THR A 1 4.16 -3.25 -23.81
CA THR A 1 2.96 -3.64 -23.04
C THR A 1 2.01 -2.48 -22.99
N TYR A 2 0.71 -2.68 -23.25
CA TYR A 2 -0.29 -1.61 -23.13
C TYR A 2 -0.45 -1.29 -21.63
N PRO A 3 -0.29 -0.04 -21.18
CA PRO A 3 -0.51 0.29 -19.78
C PRO A 3 -1.98 0.04 -19.40
N LEU A 4 -2.21 -0.53 -18.22
CA LEU A 4 -3.56 -0.72 -17.72
C LEU A 4 -4.21 0.65 -17.47
N PRO A 5 -5.48 0.86 -17.88
CA PRO A 5 -6.21 2.07 -17.54
C PRO A 5 -6.28 2.28 -16.01
N GLU A 6 -6.31 3.53 -15.57
CA GLU A 6 -6.32 3.91 -14.15
C GLU A 6 -7.51 3.31 -13.39
N ALA A 7 -8.68 3.25 -14.03
CA ALA A 7 -9.87 2.62 -13.47
C ALA A 7 -9.70 1.11 -13.21
N GLN A 8 -8.80 0.45 -13.94
CA GLN A 8 -8.45 -0.95 -13.70
C GLN A 8 -7.41 -1.08 -12.59
N LEU A 9 -6.41 -0.19 -12.54
CA LEU A 9 -5.41 -0.15 -11.47
C LEU A 9 -6.03 0.04 -10.09
N ASP A 10 -7.07 0.88 -9.96
CA ASP A 10 -7.75 1.13 -8.68
C ASP A 10 -8.34 -0.14 -8.01
N ARG A 11 -8.56 -1.21 -8.80
CA ARG A 11 -9.06 -2.52 -8.29
C ARG A 11 -7.98 -3.32 -7.56
N PHE A 12 -6.70 -2.99 -7.70
CA PHE A 12 -5.62 -3.63 -6.98
C PHE A 12 -5.51 -3.04 -5.57
N LEU A 13 -5.36 -3.92 -4.56
CA LEU A 13 -5.26 -3.50 -3.16
C LEU A 13 -4.02 -2.61 -2.94
N LEU A 14 -2.87 -3.07 -3.44
CA LEU A 14 -1.55 -2.46 -3.32
C LEU A 14 -0.83 -2.49 -4.67
N GLN A 15 0.02 -1.49 -4.93
CA GLN A 15 1.08 -1.56 -5.93
C GLN A 15 2.43 -1.65 -5.20
N ILE A 16 3.20 -2.70 -5.49
CA ILE A 16 4.53 -2.95 -4.92
C ILE A 16 5.56 -2.88 -6.05
N ASP A 17 6.60 -2.08 -5.87
CA ASP A 17 7.70 -2.03 -6.84
C ASP A 17 8.73 -3.08 -6.43
N VAL A 18 9.04 -3.99 -7.36
CA VAL A 18 10.01 -5.08 -7.15
C VAL A 18 11.26 -4.72 -7.92
N HIS A 19 12.34 -4.42 -7.20
CA HIS A 19 13.65 -4.18 -7.78
C HIS A 19 14.42 -5.49 -7.99
N TYR A 20 15.47 -5.45 -8.80
CA TYR A 20 16.39 -6.58 -8.93
C TYR A 20 17.04 -6.89 -7.57
N PRO A 21 17.29 -8.18 -7.28
CA PRO A 21 18.01 -8.57 -6.07
C PRO A 21 19.43 -8.01 -6.09
N ASP A 22 20.03 -7.83 -4.91
CA ASP A 22 21.45 -7.55 -4.84
C ASP A 22 22.27 -8.76 -5.35
N ARG A 23 23.55 -8.51 -5.64
CA ARG A 23 24.47 -9.51 -6.20
C ARG A 23 24.58 -10.76 -5.32
N ASP A 24 24.50 -10.65 -4.00
CA ASP A 24 24.66 -11.78 -3.10
C ASP A 24 23.39 -12.63 -3.03
N ALA A 25 22.22 -11.99 -3.04
CA ALA A 25 20.93 -12.66 -3.21
C ALA A 25 20.85 -13.36 -4.58
N GLU A 26 21.24 -12.69 -5.66
CA GLU A 26 21.29 -13.29 -7.00
C GLU A 26 22.26 -14.47 -7.05
N ARG A 27 23.44 -14.35 -6.44
CA ARG A 27 24.40 -15.46 -6.33
C ARG A 27 23.80 -16.65 -5.59
N ARG A 28 23.09 -16.44 -4.47
CA ARG A 28 22.40 -17.53 -3.75
C ARG A 28 21.34 -18.19 -4.63
N MET A 29 20.51 -17.39 -5.30
CA MET A 29 19.49 -17.90 -6.22
C MET A 29 20.09 -18.79 -7.31
N LEU A 30 21.23 -18.42 -7.90
CA LEU A 30 21.91 -19.24 -8.90
C LEU A 30 22.24 -20.64 -8.37
N PHE A 31 22.78 -20.76 -7.15
CA PHE A 31 23.11 -22.07 -6.59
C PHE A 31 21.88 -22.86 -6.13
N GLU A 32 20.89 -22.19 -5.54
CA GLU A 32 19.69 -22.83 -4.99
C GLU A 32 18.72 -23.31 -6.08
N THR A 33 18.64 -22.61 -7.22
CA THR A 33 17.66 -22.91 -8.28
C THR A 33 18.22 -23.74 -9.44
N THR A 34 19.55 -23.86 -9.56
CA THR A 34 20.19 -24.66 -10.63
C THR A 34 20.87 -25.94 -10.14
N GLY A 35 20.81 -26.20 -8.83
CA GLY A 35 21.26 -27.45 -8.24
C GLY A 35 20.38 -28.63 -8.65
N ALA A 36 20.89 -29.85 -8.47
CA ALA A 36 20.16 -31.08 -8.78
C ALA A 36 19.10 -31.47 -7.73
N ASN A 37 19.00 -30.70 -6.63
CA ASN A 37 18.11 -31.01 -5.52
C ASN A 37 16.80 -30.25 -5.67
N ASP A 38 15.71 -30.97 -5.92
CA ASP A 38 14.37 -30.42 -5.83
C ASP A 38 13.91 -30.39 -4.36
N THR A 39 13.57 -29.19 -3.88
CA THR A 39 12.93 -29.04 -2.56
C THR A 39 11.42 -29.04 -2.74
N VAL A 40 10.73 -29.94 -2.04
CA VAL A 40 9.27 -29.97 -2.04
C VAL A 40 8.75 -29.04 -0.95
N ALA A 41 7.90 -28.09 -1.33
CA ALA A 41 7.28 -27.18 -0.37
C ALA A 41 6.36 -27.94 0.59
N GLU A 42 6.52 -27.72 1.89
CA GLU A 42 5.66 -28.29 2.91
C GLU A 42 4.39 -27.45 3.08
N GLN A 43 3.23 -28.12 3.14
CA GLN A 43 1.97 -27.45 3.38
C GLN A 43 1.84 -27.05 4.86
N VAL A 44 1.94 -25.75 5.14
CA VAL A 44 1.76 -25.21 6.50
C VAL A 44 0.33 -24.71 6.79
N LEU A 45 -0.50 -24.57 5.75
CA LEU A 45 -1.88 -24.07 5.86
C LEU A 45 -2.76 -24.66 4.75
N ASP A 46 -4.03 -24.90 5.05
CA ASP A 46 -5.04 -25.31 4.07
C ASP A 46 -5.97 -24.15 3.66
N GLY A 47 -6.84 -24.39 2.68
CA GLY A 47 -7.77 -23.37 2.20
C GLY A 47 -8.73 -22.87 3.29
N ALA A 48 -9.16 -23.75 4.20
CA ALA A 48 -10.05 -23.38 5.31
C ALA A 48 -9.33 -22.47 6.33
N GLY A 49 -8.05 -22.73 6.59
CA GLY A 49 -7.17 -21.90 7.38
C GLY A 49 -7.01 -20.50 6.79
N VAL A 50 -6.73 -20.39 5.48
CA VAL A 50 -6.64 -19.10 4.77
C VAL A 50 -7.94 -18.30 4.93
N GLN A 51 -9.10 -18.92 4.70
CA GLN A 51 -10.39 -18.24 4.85
C GLN A 51 -10.65 -17.80 6.31
N SER A 52 -10.18 -18.57 7.28
CA SER A 52 -10.32 -18.24 8.70
C SER A 52 -9.49 -17.02 9.07
N ILE A 53 -8.25 -16.92 8.57
CA ILE A 53 -7.41 -15.72 8.72
C ILE A 53 -8.05 -14.51 8.03
N GLN A 54 -8.59 -14.67 6.83
CA GLN A 54 -9.28 -13.60 6.11
C GLN A 54 -10.52 -13.07 6.87
N ARG A 55 -11.23 -13.94 7.62
CA ARG A 55 -12.31 -13.53 8.52
C ARG A 55 -11.77 -12.81 9.75
N LEU A 56 -10.68 -13.30 10.32
CA LEU A 56 -10.03 -12.70 11.48
C LEU A 56 -9.58 -11.26 11.20
N VAL A 57 -8.92 -11.02 10.06
CA VAL A 57 -8.54 -9.66 9.60
C VAL A 57 -9.76 -8.74 9.52
N ARG A 58 -10.91 -9.22 9.03
CA ARG A 58 -12.15 -8.41 8.95
C ARG A 58 -12.80 -8.16 10.31
N GLY A 59 -12.58 -9.03 11.30
CA GLY A 59 -13.09 -8.89 12.65
C GLY A 59 -12.21 -8.05 13.59
N MET A 60 -10.97 -7.75 13.20
CA MET A 60 -10.04 -6.99 14.03
C MET A 60 -10.59 -5.59 14.35
N PRO A 61 -10.66 -5.19 15.64
CA PRO A 61 -11.07 -3.85 16.03
C PRO A 61 -10.03 -2.81 15.59
N VAL A 62 -10.50 -1.59 15.34
CA VAL A 62 -9.65 -0.46 14.92
C VAL A 62 -10.01 0.75 15.76
N GLY A 63 -9.00 1.41 16.32
CA GLY A 63 -9.20 2.62 17.13
C GLY A 63 -9.61 3.81 16.27
N GLU A 64 -10.37 4.74 16.88
CA GLU A 64 -10.88 5.94 16.21
C GLU A 64 -9.78 6.78 15.57
N SER A 65 -8.63 6.92 16.26
CA SER A 65 -7.47 7.66 15.73
C SER A 65 -6.94 7.10 14.42
N VAL A 66 -6.99 5.78 14.24
CA VAL A 66 -6.56 5.11 12.99
C VAL A 66 -7.60 5.34 11.89
N VAL A 67 -8.89 5.29 12.22
CA VAL A 67 -9.98 5.60 11.27
C VAL A 67 -9.83 7.03 10.75
N GLU A 68 -9.68 7.99 11.66
CA GLU A 68 -9.50 9.41 11.33
C GLU A 68 -8.21 9.65 10.54
N ALA A 69 -7.10 9.00 10.89
CA ALA A 69 -5.87 9.10 10.12
C ALA A 69 -6.03 8.61 8.68
N ILE A 70 -6.73 7.49 8.46
CA ILE A 70 -7.03 6.98 7.11
C ILE A 70 -7.89 7.97 6.33
N LEU A 71 -8.93 8.53 6.97
CA LEU A 71 -9.82 9.50 6.33
C LEU A 71 -9.07 10.79 5.96
N ASN A 72 -8.31 11.34 6.90
CA ASN A 72 -7.54 12.56 6.70
C ASN A 72 -6.48 12.39 5.61
N LEU A 73 -5.74 11.28 5.62
CA LEU A 73 -4.76 10.97 4.57
C LEU A 73 -5.40 10.90 3.19
N VAL A 74 -6.47 10.09 3.03
CA VAL A 74 -7.12 9.88 1.73
C VAL A 74 -7.78 11.16 1.23
N ARG A 75 -8.40 11.95 2.11
CA ARG A 75 -9.02 13.23 1.73
C ARG A 75 -7.98 14.28 1.36
N SER A 76 -6.85 14.32 2.07
CA SER A 76 -5.77 15.26 1.80
C SER A 76 -5.06 15.00 0.47
N ALA A 77 -5.16 13.77 -0.05
CA ALA A 77 -4.65 13.40 -1.37
C ALA A 77 -5.61 13.74 -2.52
N ARG A 78 -6.70 14.50 -2.29
CA ARG A 78 -7.67 14.91 -3.32
C ARG A 78 -7.58 16.39 -3.59
N PRO A 79 -7.70 16.82 -4.86
CA PRO A 79 -7.73 18.24 -5.19
C PRO A 79 -8.97 18.91 -4.59
N GLY A 80 -8.79 20.08 -3.97
CA GLY A 80 -9.84 20.94 -3.46
C GLY A 80 -10.42 20.52 -2.10
N ALA A 81 -9.89 19.45 -1.49
CA ALA A 81 -10.43 18.90 -0.23
C ALA A 81 -9.36 18.74 0.87
N GLY A 82 -8.13 19.13 0.58
CA GLY A 82 -6.94 18.75 1.34
C GLY A 82 -6.01 19.91 1.66
N ASP A 83 -4.71 19.65 1.43
CA ASP A 83 -3.66 20.65 1.63
C ASP A 83 -3.61 21.61 0.44
N ALA A 84 -3.93 22.88 0.69
CA ALA A 84 -3.86 23.95 -0.31
C ALA A 84 -2.49 24.05 -0.99
N LYS A 85 -1.39 23.61 -0.35
CA LYS A 85 -0.06 23.58 -0.97
C LYS A 85 0.10 22.48 -2.02
N LEU A 86 -0.62 21.37 -1.84
CA LEU A 86 -0.52 20.18 -2.70
C LEU A 86 -1.65 20.11 -3.72
N ASP A 87 -2.74 20.85 -3.51
CA ASP A 87 -3.93 20.85 -4.38
C ASP A 87 -3.58 21.10 -5.85
N ASP A 88 -2.75 22.11 -6.15
CA ASP A 88 -2.35 22.42 -7.53
C ASP A 88 -1.39 21.38 -8.14
N MET A 89 -0.79 20.54 -7.28
CA MET A 89 0.10 19.45 -7.71
C MET A 89 -0.66 18.16 -8.01
N ILE A 90 -1.90 18.01 -7.55
CA ILE A 90 -2.69 16.78 -7.69
C ILE A 90 -3.76 16.97 -8.79
N ALA A 91 -3.64 16.24 -9.89
CA ALA A 91 -4.64 16.25 -10.96
C ALA A 91 -5.92 15.49 -10.58
N TRP A 92 -5.76 14.35 -9.93
CA TRP A 92 -6.87 13.57 -9.37
C TRP A 92 -6.37 12.71 -8.20
N GLY A 93 -7.28 12.44 -7.27
CA GLY A 93 -6.96 11.78 -6.00
C GLY A 93 -7.77 10.51 -5.73
N PRO A 94 -7.44 9.81 -4.64
CA PRO A 94 -7.98 8.50 -4.32
C PRO A 94 -9.46 8.53 -3.91
N GLY A 95 -10.24 7.60 -4.47
CA GLY A 95 -11.64 7.38 -4.10
C GLY A 95 -11.82 6.60 -2.79
N PRO A 96 -13.07 6.27 -2.40
CA PRO A 96 -13.39 5.52 -1.18
C PRO A 96 -12.69 4.15 -1.07
N ARG A 97 -12.33 3.54 -2.20
CA ARG A 97 -11.58 2.27 -2.23
C ARG A 97 -10.19 2.36 -1.61
N ALA A 98 -9.54 3.52 -1.64
CA ALA A 98 -8.27 3.72 -0.95
C ALA A 98 -8.46 3.60 0.57
N SER A 99 -9.49 4.23 1.13
CA SER A 99 -9.81 4.12 2.56
C SER A 99 -10.15 2.68 2.96
N GLN A 100 -10.92 1.97 2.13
CA GLN A 100 -11.22 0.55 2.35
C GLN A 100 -9.97 -0.34 2.28
N SER A 101 -9.07 -0.04 1.33
CA SER A 101 -7.81 -0.77 1.14
C SER A 101 -6.86 -0.56 2.31
N LEU A 102 -6.70 0.70 2.76
CA LEU A 102 -5.94 1.01 3.98
C LEU A 102 -6.50 0.28 5.18
N MET A 103 -7.82 0.36 5.41
CA MET A 103 -8.47 -0.32 6.54
C MET A 103 -8.18 -1.83 6.57
N LEU A 104 -8.28 -2.51 5.43
CA LEU A 104 -7.97 -3.94 5.35
C LEU A 104 -6.47 -4.22 5.51
N ALA A 105 -5.61 -3.41 4.89
CA ALA A 105 -4.17 -3.60 4.92
C ALA A 105 -3.58 -3.34 6.32
N VAL A 106 -4.02 -2.31 7.05
CA VAL A 106 -3.50 -2.01 8.39
C VAL A 106 -3.87 -3.10 9.39
N ARG A 107 -5.07 -3.68 9.27
CA ARG A 107 -5.49 -4.84 10.08
C ARG A 107 -4.66 -6.08 9.75
N ALA A 108 -4.42 -6.33 8.46
CA ALA A 108 -3.60 -7.46 8.05
C ALA A 108 -2.16 -7.31 8.56
N ARG A 109 -1.56 -6.13 8.44
CA ARG A 109 -0.20 -5.83 8.94
C ARG A 109 -0.12 -6.01 10.45
N ALA A 110 -1.07 -5.44 11.20
CA ALA A 110 -1.13 -5.62 12.65
C ALA A 110 -1.21 -7.10 13.05
N LEU A 111 -2.03 -7.89 12.35
CA LEU A 111 -2.15 -9.32 12.61
C LEU A 111 -0.85 -10.09 12.31
N ILE A 112 -0.17 -9.76 11.21
CA ILE A 112 1.13 -10.34 10.84
C ILE A 112 2.17 -10.05 11.93
N ASP A 113 2.14 -8.85 12.51
CA ASP A 113 3.01 -8.44 13.61
C ASP A 113 2.57 -8.99 14.98
N GLY A 114 1.53 -9.84 15.04
CA GLY A 114 1.01 -10.41 16.28
C GLY A 114 0.23 -9.43 17.17
N ARG A 115 -0.15 -8.27 16.64
CA ARG A 115 -0.93 -7.23 17.34
C ARG A 115 -2.43 -7.43 17.13
N TYR A 116 -3.22 -7.07 18.15
CA TYR A 116 -4.68 -7.22 18.13
C TYR A 116 -5.45 -6.00 17.60
N ALA A 117 -4.73 -4.90 17.34
CA ALA A 117 -5.27 -3.69 16.73
C ALA A 117 -4.17 -2.95 15.94
N PRO A 118 -4.52 -2.27 14.85
CA PRO A 118 -3.60 -1.41 14.12
C PRO A 118 -3.30 -0.11 14.87
N SER A 119 -2.23 0.54 14.44
CA SER A 119 -1.69 1.79 14.95
C SER A 119 -1.56 2.83 13.82
N LEU A 120 -1.16 4.05 14.16
CA LEU A 120 -0.89 5.09 13.15
C LEU A 120 0.30 4.72 12.24
N ASP A 121 1.30 4.02 12.77
CA ASP A 121 2.46 3.55 12.02
C ASP A 121 2.04 2.63 10.87
N ASP A 122 1.02 1.80 11.08
CA ASP A 122 0.47 0.95 10.02
C ASP A 122 -0.09 1.78 8.86
N VAL A 123 -0.75 2.90 9.18
CA VAL A 123 -1.31 3.82 8.17
C VAL A 123 -0.18 4.49 7.39
N ILE A 124 0.82 5.02 8.09
CA ILE A 124 2.00 5.68 7.51
C ILE A 124 2.71 4.75 6.54
N GLU A 125 2.92 3.50 6.94
CA GLU A 125 3.66 2.54 6.17
C GLU A 125 2.89 2.02 4.94
N LEU A 126 1.58 1.84 5.07
CA LEU A 126 0.74 1.34 3.98
C LEU A 126 0.21 2.44 3.06
N ALA A 127 0.43 3.72 3.39
CA ALA A 127 0.00 4.86 2.60
C ALA A 127 0.51 4.78 1.15
N GLU A 128 1.81 4.65 0.94
CA GLU A 128 2.40 4.62 -0.41
C GLU A 128 1.92 3.45 -1.27
N PRO A 129 2.02 2.17 -0.83
CA PRO A 129 1.59 1.06 -1.67
C PRO A 129 0.08 1.07 -1.94
N VAL A 130 -0.74 1.71 -1.10
CA VAL A 130 -2.18 1.90 -1.35
C VAL A 130 -2.44 3.05 -2.31
N LEU A 131 -1.75 4.17 -2.18
CA LEU A 131 -2.13 5.43 -2.81
C LEU A 131 -1.46 5.67 -4.16
N LYS A 132 -0.27 5.15 -4.42
CA LYS A 132 0.55 5.56 -5.57
C LYS A 132 -0.09 5.26 -6.93
N HIS A 133 -0.93 4.23 -7.03
CA HIS A 133 -1.73 3.92 -8.23
C HIS A 133 -3.13 4.54 -8.24
N ARG A 134 -3.47 5.30 -7.20
CA ARG A 134 -4.79 5.91 -6.96
C ARG A 134 -4.75 7.43 -6.96
N MET A 135 -3.70 8.02 -7.51
CA MET A 135 -3.61 9.45 -7.73
C MET A 135 -2.68 9.76 -8.87
N ALA A 136 -2.82 10.96 -9.42
CA ALA A 136 -1.92 11.47 -10.44
C ALA A 136 -1.62 12.95 -10.19
N LEU A 137 -0.40 13.34 -10.56
CA LEU A 137 0.02 14.73 -10.47
C LEU A 137 -0.42 15.54 -11.69
N SER A 138 -0.54 16.86 -11.48
CA SER A 138 -0.75 17.85 -12.53
C SER A 138 0.43 17.89 -13.49
N PHE A 139 0.19 18.39 -14.71
CA PHE A 139 1.25 18.49 -15.72
C PHE A 139 2.41 19.38 -15.25
N ALA A 140 2.09 20.50 -14.58
CA ALA A 140 3.10 21.41 -14.02
C ALA A 140 3.98 20.72 -12.98
N ALA A 141 3.37 20.01 -12.01
CA ALA A 141 4.12 19.29 -10.98
C ALA A 141 5.05 18.22 -11.59
N ARG A 142 4.58 17.49 -12.60
CA ARG A 142 5.43 16.52 -13.32
C ARG A 142 6.58 17.19 -14.08
N ALA A 143 6.33 18.35 -14.68
CA ALA A 143 7.35 19.11 -15.39
C ALA A 143 8.44 19.65 -14.44
N ASP A 144 8.06 19.96 -13.19
CA ASP A 144 8.98 20.36 -12.11
C ASP A 144 9.70 19.17 -11.46
N GLY A 145 9.47 17.94 -11.95
CA GLY A 145 10.12 16.72 -11.47
C GLY A 145 9.51 16.11 -10.21
N VAL A 146 8.38 16.64 -9.73
CA VAL A 146 7.69 16.11 -8.54
C VAL A 146 7.13 14.73 -8.83
N THR A 147 7.23 13.84 -7.84
CA THR A 147 6.80 12.45 -7.91
C THR A 147 5.62 12.18 -6.98
N VAL A 148 4.82 11.16 -7.31
CA VAL A 148 3.70 10.74 -6.45
C VAL A 148 4.21 10.27 -5.08
N SER A 149 5.36 9.61 -5.03
CA SER A 149 6.00 9.16 -3.78
C SER A 149 6.38 10.33 -2.88
N GLU A 150 6.89 11.43 -3.42
CA GLU A 150 7.19 12.66 -2.64
C GLU A 150 5.91 13.26 -2.05
N ILE A 151 4.85 13.39 -2.85
CA ILE A 151 3.55 13.89 -2.36
C ILE A 151 3.00 13.00 -1.24
N ILE A 152 3.07 11.67 -1.40
CA ILE A 152 2.63 10.76 -0.35
C ILE A 152 3.49 10.88 0.90
N ALA A 153 4.81 11.06 0.77
CA ALA A 153 5.70 11.30 1.91
C ALA A 153 5.34 12.59 2.66
N GLU A 154 5.04 13.67 1.96
CA GLU A 154 4.57 14.92 2.57
C GLU A 154 3.23 14.76 3.30
N LEU A 155 2.30 13.98 2.73
CA LEU A 155 1.03 13.68 3.38
C LEU A 155 1.21 12.80 4.62
N LYS A 156 2.11 11.81 4.57
CA LYS A 156 2.45 10.94 5.71
C LYS A 156 3.01 11.73 6.89
N ALA A 157 3.84 12.74 6.63
CA ALA A 157 4.48 13.55 7.67
C ALA A 157 3.49 14.34 8.55
N LYS A 158 2.21 14.41 8.15
CA LYS A 158 1.13 15.07 8.89
C LYS A 158 0.27 14.11 9.71
N ILE A 159 0.54 12.81 9.62
CA ILE A 159 -0.10 11.80 10.45
C ILE A 159 0.68 11.76 11.78
N GLY A 160 0.15 12.43 12.80
CA GLY A 160 0.78 12.58 14.12
C GLY A 160 0.45 13.93 14.72
#